data_AF-A0A0H5NNP7-F1
#
_entry.id   AF-A0A0H5NNP7-F1
#
_cell.length_a   1.000
_cell.length_b   1.000
_cell.length_c   1.000
_cell.angle_alpha   90.00
_cell.angle_beta   90.00
_cell.angle_gamma   90.00
#
_symmetry.space_group_name_H-M   'P 1'
#
loop_
_entity.id
_entity.type
_entity.pdbx_description
1 polymer ?
#
loop_
_entity_poly.entity_id
_entity_poly.type
_entity_poly.pdbx_seq_one_letter_code
_entity_poly.pdbx_strand_id
1 'polypeptide(L)'
;MEIDDAGRLDGLLRRGAVSVAEADSLRLAPVPERDLADTLLLRLCMQPTDEAAENLFLPDFGLYADLVKREPEALGRLAEPVARVLGAAADGYAGDNADERSVAVLRALGGPGSNPRRWALALEARVFAHRIRDGVTRPIVGALGLAAVDIDAGAPRTAEVLAVEQVRRLSERWIADRAGRAWTDAEIVRVARMVTWPEAEVNDVCGG
;
A
#
# COMPACT_ATOMS: atom_id res chain seq x y z
N MET A 1 -6.37 13.48 3.01
CA MET A 1 -6.44 12.16 3.67
C MET A 1 -5.13 11.95 4.42
N GLU A 2 -5.19 11.61 5.70
CA GLU A 2 -3.99 11.35 6.50
C GLU A 2 -3.50 9.94 6.16
N ILE A 3 -2.38 9.86 5.43
CA ILE A 3 -1.80 8.61 4.94
C ILE A 3 -0.86 8.03 6.02
N ASP A 4 -1.31 8.00 7.28
CA ASP A 4 -0.48 7.46 8.35
C ASP A 4 -1.26 6.55 9.30
N ASP A 5 -0.53 5.61 9.87
CA ASP A 5 -1.08 4.62 10.80
C ASP A 5 -1.48 5.25 12.14
N ALA A 6 -0.91 6.41 12.47
CA ALA A 6 -1.22 7.17 13.67
C ALA A 6 -2.66 7.71 13.64
N GLY A 7 -3.08 8.36 12.54
CA GLY A 7 -4.43 8.87 12.37
C GLY A 7 -5.48 7.75 12.39
N ARG A 8 -5.15 6.57 11.86
CA ARG A 8 -6.03 5.38 11.91
C ARG A 8 -6.20 4.86 13.34
N LEU A 9 -5.12 4.80 14.12
CA LEU A 9 -5.16 4.42 15.53
C LEU A 9 -5.93 5.43 16.38
N ASP A 10 -5.74 6.72 16.13
CA ASP A 10 -6.51 7.79 16.77
C ASP A 10 -8.01 7.67 16.47
N GLY A 11 -8.35 7.26 15.24
CA GLY A 11 -9.73 6.94 14.86
C GLY A 11 -10.34 5.80 15.69
N LEU A 12 -9.58 4.72 15.94
CA LEU A 12 -10.02 3.61 16.79
C LEU A 12 -10.20 4.04 18.26
N LEU A 13 -9.28 4.86 18.77
CA LEU A 13 -9.35 5.43 20.12
C LEU A 13 -10.59 6.30 20.32
N ARG A 14 -10.84 7.25 19.39
CA ARG A 14 -11.99 8.15 19.47
C ARG A 14 -13.32 7.42 19.40
N ARG A 15 -13.38 6.28 18.72
CA ARG A 15 -14.57 5.41 18.64
C ARG A 15 -14.75 4.50 19.85
N GLY A 16 -13.81 4.50 20.81
CA GLY A 16 -13.82 3.60 21.95
C GLY A 16 -13.60 2.12 21.56
N ALA A 17 -13.11 1.84 20.34
CA ALA A 17 -12.84 0.49 19.88
C ALA A 17 -11.62 -0.11 20.59
N VAL A 18 -10.68 0.74 21.02
CA VAL A 18 -9.49 0.37 21.78
C VAL A 18 -9.29 1.35 22.94
N SER A 19 -8.65 0.88 23.99
CA SER A 19 -8.08 1.69 25.06
C SER A 19 -6.74 2.32 24.63
N VAL A 20 -6.24 3.29 25.40
CA VAL A 20 -4.91 3.89 25.18
C VAL A 20 -3.82 2.81 25.19
N ALA A 21 -3.84 1.90 26.16
CA ALA A 21 -2.85 0.82 26.26
C ALA A 21 -2.88 -0.14 25.06
N GLU A 22 -4.08 -0.47 24.56
CA GLU A 22 -4.21 -1.28 23.33
C GLU A 22 -3.70 -0.51 22.11
N ALA A 23 -4.02 0.79 21.98
CA ALA A 23 -3.50 1.58 20.87
C ALA A 23 -1.97 1.66 20.88
N ASP A 24 -1.36 1.81 22.05
CA ASP A 24 0.11 1.77 22.20
C ASP A 24 0.68 0.42 21.74
N SER A 25 0.01 -0.69 22.07
CA SER A 25 0.44 -2.04 21.62
C SER A 25 0.30 -2.28 20.11
N LEU A 26 -0.58 -1.52 19.46
CA LEU A 26 -0.81 -1.57 18.03
C LEU A 26 0.18 -0.70 17.23
N ARG A 27 0.98 0.14 17.89
CA ARG A 27 2.07 0.86 17.22
C ARG A 27 3.20 -0.12 16.89
N LEU A 28 3.75 0.01 15.69
CA LEU A 28 4.96 -0.69 15.27
C LEU A 28 6.09 0.33 15.12
N ALA A 29 7.33 -0.15 15.23
CA ALA A 29 8.48 0.67 14.90
C ALA A 29 8.45 0.97 13.39
N PRO A 30 8.68 2.22 12.97
CA PRO A 30 8.70 2.58 11.56
C PRO A 30 9.85 1.84 10.84
N VAL A 31 9.64 1.57 9.56
CA VAL A 31 10.65 0.99 8.66
C VAL A 31 10.89 2.03 7.57
N PRO A 32 11.82 2.99 7.77
CA PRO A 32 11.86 4.24 7.02
C PRO A 32 11.92 4.06 5.49
N GLU A 33 12.72 3.11 5.00
CA GLU A 33 12.88 2.85 3.57
C GLU A 33 11.58 2.34 2.95
N ARG A 34 10.87 1.48 3.68
CA ARG A 34 9.59 0.93 3.28
C ARG A 34 8.49 1.98 3.34
N ASP A 35 8.43 2.75 4.41
CA ASP A 35 7.45 3.81 4.61
C ASP A 35 7.60 4.93 3.56
N LEU A 36 8.84 5.26 3.18
CA LEU A 36 9.12 6.22 2.11
C LEU A 36 8.58 5.72 0.76
N ALA A 37 8.91 4.48 0.37
CA ALA A 37 8.44 3.91 -0.89
C ALA A 37 6.92 3.75 -0.94
N ASP A 38 6.30 3.29 0.15
CA ASP A 38 4.84 3.16 0.23
C ASP A 38 4.16 4.53 0.16
N THR A 39 4.68 5.53 0.87
CA THR A 39 4.16 6.90 0.84
C THR A 39 4.25 7.51 -0.56
N LEU A 40 5.38 7.31 -1.23
CA LEU A 40 5.58 7.72 -2.61
C LEU A 40 4.53 7.07 -3.54
N LEU A 41 4.32 5.75 -3.44
CA LEU A 41 3.33 5.04 -4.24
C LEU A 41 1.89 5.50 -3.94
N LEU A 42 1.57 5.80 -2.69
CA LEU A 42 0.25 6.33 -2.32
C LEU A 42 0.06 7.75 -2.87
N ARG A 43 1.09 8.60 -2.86
CA ARG A 43 1.07 9.93 -3.50
C ARG A 43 0.87 9.84 -5.02
N LEU A 44 1.44 8.83 -5.67
CA LEU A 44 1.22 8.57 -7.10
C LEU A 44 -0.25 8.31 -7.41
N CYS A 45 -0.98 7.69 -6.49
CA CYS A 45 -2.39 7.37 -6.67
C CYS A 45 -3.32 8.59 -6.57
N MET A 46 -2.95 9.62 -5.79
CA MET A 46 -3.87 10.68 -5.38
C MET A 46 -4.41 11.54 -6.53
N GLN A 47 -3.60 11.82 -7.56
CA GLN A 47 -4.05 12.67 -8.67
C GLN A 47 -5.05 11.93 -9.57
N PRO A 48 -4.79 10.68 -10.02
CA PRO A 48 -5.79 9.91 -10.76
C PRO A 48 -7.07 9.60 -9.99
N THR A 49 -7.06 9.64 -8.65
CA THR A 49 -8.23 9.39 -7.79
C THR A 49 -8.99 10.67 -7.39
N ASP A 50 -8.58 11.84 -7.90
CA ASP A 50 -9.14 13.16 -7.56
C ASP A 50 -9.00 13.55 -6.07
N GLU A 51 -8.05 12.94 -5.36
CA GLU A 51 -7.77 13.21 -3.94
C GLU A 51 -6.79 14.37 -3.73
N ALA A 52 -6.02 14.73 -4.75
CA ALA A 52 -5.12 15.87 -4.75
C ALA A 52 -5.23 16.67 -6.05
N ALA A 53 -5.25 18.00 -5.92
CA ALA A 53 -5.19 18.91 -7.06
C ALA A 53 -3.76 19.08 -7.62
N GLU A 54 -2.73 18.81 -6.80
CA GLU A 54 -1.32 18.94 -7.16
C GLU A 54 -0.64 17.58 -7.23
N ASN A 55 0.27 17.40 -8.19
CA ASN A 55 1.06 16.19 -8.32
C ASN A 55 2.27 16.22 -7.37
N LEU A 56 2.02 15.80 -6.11
CA LEU A 56 3.07 15.70 -5.08
C LEU A 56 4.06 14.57 -5.35
N PHE A 57 3.71 13.59 -6.18
CA PHE A 57 4.58 12.46 -6.48
C PHE A 57 5.88 12.88 -7.17
N LEU A 58 5.83 13.75 -8.17
CA LEU A 58 7.01 14.10 -8.98
C LEU A 58 8.17 14.69 -8.16
N PRO A 59 7.98 15.73 -7.32
CA PRO A 59 9.08 16.27 -6.53
C PRO A 59 9.64 15.24 -5.53
N ASP A 60 8.79 14.42 -4.92
CA ASP A 60 9.24 13.37 -4.00
C ASP A 60 9.97 12.23 -4.71
N PHE A 61 9.54 11.90 -5.93
CA PHE A 61 10.17 10.86 -6.72
C PHE A 61 11.58 11.26 -7.15
N GLY A 62 11.82 12.53 -7.46
CA GLY A 62 13.17 13.03 -7.72
C GLY A 62 14.12 12.79 -6.54
N LEU A 63 13.67 13.13 -5.33
CA LEU A 63 14.43 12.88 -4.10
C LEU A 63 14.65 11.38 -3.85
N TYR A 64 13.63 10.57 -4.11
CA TYR A 64 13.73 9.11 -4.01
C TYR A 64 14.69 8.50 -5.03
N ALA A 65 14.68 8.99 -6.28
CA ALA A 65 15.59 8.54 -7.32
C ALA A 65 17.05 8.85 -6.97
N ASP A 66 17.33 10.02 -6.41
CA ASP A 66 18.66 10.39 -5.91
C ASP A 66 19.08 9.58 -4.68
N LEU A 67 18.13 9.16 -3.83
CA LEU A 67 18.40 8.20 -2.74
C LEU A 67 18.81 6.84 -3.31
N VAL A 68 18.02 6.26 -4.22
CA VAL A 68 18.29 4.94 -4.81
C VAL A 68 19.64 4.90 -5.53
N LYS A 69 20.06 5.99 -6.18
CA LYS A 69 21.38 6.11 -6.82
C LYS A 69 22.53 6.08 -5.80
N ARG A 70 22.33 6.67 -4.62
CA ARG A 70 23.35 6.71 -3.55
C ARG A 70 23.35 5.45 -2.69
N GLU A 71 22.18 4.87 -2.47
CA GLU A 71 21.94 3.73 -1.59
C GLU A 71 21.05 2.68 -2.29
N PRO A 72 21.59 1.89 -3.24
CA PRO A 72 20.81 0.89 -3.97
C PRO A 72 20.15 -0.16 -3.08
N GLU A 73 20.72 -0.39 -1.89
CA GLU A 73 20.22 -1.30 -0.86
C GLU A 73 18.82 -0.93 -0.36
N ALA A 74 18.40 0.34 -0.50
CA ALA A 74 17.06 0.80 -0.13
C ALA A 74 15.95 0.07 -0.90
N LEU A 75 16.24 -0.44 -2.11
CA LEU A 75 15.30 -1.25 -2.89
C LEU A 75 15.14 -2.68 -2.33
N GLY A 76 16.14 -3.21 -1.63
CA GLY A 76 16.16 -4.59 -1.14
C GLY A 76 15.13 -4.92 -0.05
N ARG A 77 14.48 -3.89 0.51
CA ARG A 77 13.37 -4.02 1.49
C ARG A 77 11.99 -4.00 0.83
N LEU A 78 11.93 -3.82 -0.48
CA LEU A 78 10.67 -3.82 -1.25
C LEU A 78 10.45 -5.19 -1.87
N ALA A 79 9.20 -5.54 -2.15
CA ALA A 79 8.94 -6.70 -2.98
C ALA A 79 9.55 -6.50 -4.36
N GLU A 80 10.14 -7.56 -4.89
CA GLU A 80 10.92 -7.53 -6.11
C GLU A 80 10.19 -6.86 -7.31
N PRO A 81 8.89 -7.10 -7.57
CA PRO A 81 8.18 -6.37 -8.62
C PRO A 81 8.16 -4.85 -8.43
N VAL A 82 8.05 -4.39 -7.18
CA VAL A 82 8.06 -2.96 -6.83
C VAL A 82 9.48 -2.40 -6.94
N ALA A 83 10.46 -3.11 -6.37
CA ALA A 83 11.88 -2.74 -6.44
C ALA A 83 12.33 -2.53 -7.89
N ARG A 84 11.98 -3.48 -8.78
CA ARG A 84 12.33 -3.43 -10.20
C ARG A 84 11.71 -2.24 -10.92
N VAL A 85 10.42 -1.98 -10.71
CA VAL A 85 9.72 -0.87 -11.38
C VAL A 85 10.25 0.48 -10.89
N LEU A 86 10.41 0.64 -9.57
CA LEU A 86 10.93 1.89 -9.00
C LEU A 86 12.41 2.11 -9.36
N GLY A 87 13.23 1.05 -9.38
CA GLY A 87 14.61 1.12 -9.82
C GLY A 87 14.74 1.55 -11.28
N ALA A 88 13.97 0.93 -12.18
CA ALA A 88 13.95 1.31 -13.60
C ALA A 88 13.40 2.72 -13.84
N ALA A 89 12.48 3.19 -13.01
CA ALA A 89 11.98 4.55 -13.06
C ALA A 89 13.01 5.57 -12.54
N ALA A 90 13.80 5.22 -11.51
CA ALA A 90 14.84 6.06 -10.93
C ALA A 90 16.08 6.22 -11.82
N ASP A 91 16.52 5.14 -12.49
CA ASP A 91 17.72 5.12 -13.33
C ASP A 91 17.64 6.09 -14.52
N GLY A 92 16.44 6.30 -15.05
CA GLY A 92 16.20 7.20 -16.18
C GLY A 92 15.44 8.48 -15.83
N TYR A 93 15.32 8.85 -14.55
CA TYR A 93 14.53 10.00 -14.13
C TYR A 93 15.19 11.32 -14.56
N ALA A 94 14.43 12.13 -15.30
CA ALA A 94 14.75 13.50 -15.65
C ALA A 94 13.46 14.34 -15.60
N GLY A 95 13.57 15.63 -15.26
CA GLY A 95 12.40 16.48 -15.05
C GLY A 95 11.47 16.58 -16.27
N ASP A 96 12.00 16.42 -17.47
CA ASP A 96 11.26 16.45 -18.75
C ASP A 96 10.51 15.15 -19.07
N ASN A 97 10.85 14.03 -18.42
CA ASN A 97 10.18 12.73 -18.59
C ASN A 97 9.36 12.28 -17.37
N ALA A 98 9.27 13.14 -16.35
CA ALA A 98 8.72 12.79 -15.04
C ALA A 98 7.26 12.32 -15.11
N ASP A 99 6.42 12.98 -15.91
CA ASP A 99 5.02 12.61 -16.10
C ASP A 99 4.86 11.24 -16.78
N GLU A 100 5.59 11.01 -17.87
CA GLU A 100 5.57 9.72 -18.58
C GLU A 100 6.01 8.57 -17.65
N ARG A 101 7.06 8.80 -16.85
CA ARG A 101 7.56 7.84 -15.87
C ARG A 101 6.53 7.55 -14.78
N SER A 102 5.84 8.56 -14.27
CA SER A 102 4.80 8.38 -13.25
C SER A 102 3.66 7.49 -13.75
N VAL A 103 3.19 7.73 -14.98
CA VAL A 103 2.16 6.91 -15.63
C VAL A 103 2.66 5.49 -15.88
N ALA A 104 3.92 5.33 -16.26
CA ALA A 104 4.52 4.01 -16.46
C ALA A 104 4.60 3.20 -15.16
N VAL A 105 5.03 3.82 -14.05
CA VAL A 105 5.05 3.20 -12.72
C VAL A 105 3.63 2.79 -12.31
N LEU A 106 2.68 3.72 -12.44
CA LEU A 106 1.28 3.50 -12.10
C LEU A 106 0.69 2.32 -12.87
N ARG A 107 0.89 2.29 -14.19
CA ARG A 107 0.41 1.21 -15.06
C ARG A 107 1.07 -0.13 -14.74
N ALA A 108 2.38 -0.14 -14.47
CA ALA A 108 3.12 -1.37 -14.19
C ALA A 108 2.70 -1.99 -12.84
N LEU A 109 2.53 -1.17 -11.80
CA LEU A 109 2.23 -1.67 -10.45
C LEU A 109 0.73 -1.79 -10.15
N GLY A 110 -0.11 -0.96 -10.77
CA GLY A 110 -1.57 -1.03 -10.66
C GLY A 110 -2.20 -2.22 -11.39
N GLY A 111 -1.48 -2.83 -12.34
CA GLY A 111 -1.94 -4.03 -13.04
C GLY A 111 -2.98 -3.75 -14.13
N PRO A 112 -3.74 -4.77 -14.57
CA PRO A 112 -4.67 -4.62 -15.69
C PRO A 112 -5.81 -3.67 -15.31
N GLY A 113 -6.00 -2.64 -16.12
CA GLY A 113 -7.05 -1.64 -15.92
C GLY A 113 -7.28 -0.85 -17.21
N SER A 114 -8.46 -0.26 -17.32
CA SER A 114 -8.88 0.45 -18.54
C SER A 114 -8.50 1.93 -18.55
N ASN A 115 -8.11 2.50 -17.40
CA ASN A 115 -7.78 3.91 -17.26
C ASN A 115 -6.86 4.16 -16.04
N PRO A 116 -6.23 5.35 -15.94
CA PRO A 116 -5.33 5.70 -14.84
C PRO A 116 -5.95 5.61 -13.44
N ARG A 117 -7.20 6.05 -13.26
CA ARG A 117 -7.91 5.95 -11.97
C ARG A 117 -7.98 4.50 -11.47
N ARG A 118 -8.31 3.55 -12.35
CA ARG A 118 -8.36 2.12 -11.98
C ARG A 118 -6.98 1.56 -11.63
N TRP A 119 -5.92 1.98 -12.33
CA TRP A 119 -4.57 1.60 -11.97
C TRP A 119 -4.19 2.15 -10.58
N ALA A 120 -4.59 3.38 -10.27
CA ALA A 120 -4.34 4.01 -8.96
C ALA A 120 -5.07 3.31 -7.83
N LEU A 121 -6.37 3.04 -7.97
CA LEU A 121 -7.14 2.32 -6.94
C LEU A 121 -6.59 0.91 -6.69
N ALA A 122 -6.19 0.20 -7.75
CA ALA A 122 -5.58 -1.11 -7.62
C ALA A 122 -4.19 -1.04 -6.95
N LEU A 123 -3.36 -0.06 -7.34
CA LEU A 123 -2.06 0.19 -6.71
C LEU A 123 -2.21 0.52 -5.22
N GLU A 124 -3.13 1.41 -4.88
CA GLU A 124 -3.41 1.82 -3.51
C GLU A 124 -3.83 0.63 -2.64
N ALA A 125 -4.77 -0.20 -3.13
CA ALA A 125 -5.18 -1.41 -2.45
C ALA A 125 -4.01 -2.39 -2.25
N ARG A 126 -3.17 -2.58 -3.27
CA ARG A 126 -1.97 -3.44 -3.21
C ARG A 126 -0.95 -2.94 -2.19
N VAL A 127 -0.70 -1.63 -2.11
CA VAL A 127 0.22 -1.04 -1.13
C VAL A 127 -0.26 -1.33 0.30
N PHE A 128 -1.52 -1.05 0.62
CA PHE A 128 -2.05 -1.34 1.96
C PHE A 128 -2.03 -2.84 2.30
N ALA A 129 -2.43 -3.68 1.35
CA ALA A 129 -2.37 -5.13 1.54
C ALA A 129 -0.94 -5.63 1.76
N HIS A 130 0.03 -5.06 1.05
CA HIS A 130 1.44 -5.42 1.20
C HIS A 130 2.00 -5.04 2.57
N ARG A 131 1.63 -3.86 3.09
CA ARG A 131 1.99 -3.45 4.46
C ARG A 131 1.46 -4.42 5.50
N ILE A 132 0.23 -4.93 5.32
CA ILE A 132 -0.37 -5.95 6.20
C ILE A 132 0.39 -7.28 6.10
N ARG A 133 0.63 -7.76 4.87
CA ARG A 133 1.27 -9.05 4.61
C ARG A 133 2.65 -9.14 5.25
N ASP A 134 3.45 -8.08 5.11
CA ASP A 134 4.84 -8.03 5.57
C ASP A 134 4.98 -7.62 7.04
N GLY A 135 3.86 -7.34 7.72
CA GLY A 135 3.86 -6.91 9.12
C GLY A 135 4.45 -5.52 9.35
N VAL A 136 4.47 -4.66 8.32
CA VAL A 136 4.87 -3.24 8.43
C VAL A 136 3.81 -2.45 9.19
N THR A 137 2.55 -2.89 9.12
CA THR A 137 1.44 -2.37 9.91
C THR A 137 0.71 -3.50 10.63
N ARG A 138 0.02 -3.19 11.72
CA ARG A 138 -0.87 -4.18 12.37
C ARG A 138 -2.05 -4.47 11.46
N PRO A 139 -2.58 -5.71 11.44
CA PRO A 139 -3.63 -6.10 10.50
C PRO A 139 -4.82 -5.15 10.48
N ILE A 140 -5.40 -4.83 11.64
CA ILE A 140 -6.52 -3.88 11.72
C ILE A 140 -6.16 -2.47 11.25
N VAL A 141 -4.94 -1.99 11.52
CA VAL A 141 -4.53 -0.63 11.15
C VAL A 141 -4.39 -0.52 9.63
N GLY A 142 -3.69 -1.47 9.01
CA GLY A 142 -3.60 -1.54 7.55
C GLY A 142 -4.96 -1.79 6.90
N ALA A 143 -5.81 -2.60 7.52
CA ALA A 143 -7.17 -2.88 7.05
C ALA A 143 -8.03 -1.63 6.96
N LEU A 144 -7.91 -0.69 7.91
CA LEU A 144 -8.63 0.58 7.83
C LEU A 144 -8.18 1.43 6.64
N GLY A 145 -6.90 1.39 6.28
CA GLY A 145 -6.38 2.02 5.05
C GLY A 145 -6.94 1.35 3.80
N LEU A 146 -6.84 0.02 3.71
CA LEU A 146 -7.37 -0.76 2.59
C LEU A 146 -8.88 -0.58 2.43
N ALA A 147 -9.63 -0.54 3.53
CA ALA A 147 -11.08 -0.30 3.53
C ALA A 147 -11.46 1.10 3.04
N ALA A 148 -10.56 2.07 3.12
CA ALA A 148 -10.81 3.45 2.70
C ALA A 148 -10.66 3.66 1.19
N VAL A 149 -10.01 2.73 0.46
CA VAL A 149 -9.83 2.81 -0.99
C VAL A 149 -11.19 2.98 -1.70
N ASP A 150 -11.30 4.02 -2.52
CA ASP A 150 -12.56 4.43 -3.15
C ASP A 150 -12.91 3.55 -4.36
N ILE A 151 -13.63 2.46 -4.12
CA ILE A 151 -14.12 1.60 -5.21
C ILE A 151 -15.33 2.24 -5.89
N ASP A 152 -15.22 2.48 -7.20
CA ASP A 152 -16.33 2.95 -8.02
C ASP A 152 -17.56 2.01 -7.94
N ALA A 153 -18.76 2.58 -7.85
CA ALA A 153 -19.99 1.81 -7.94
C ALA A 153 -20.09 1.08 -9.29
N GLY A 154 -20.24 -0.25 -9.24
CA GLY A 154 -20.28 -1.08 -10.46
C GLY A 154 -18.91 -1.40 -11.06
N ALA A 155 -17.81 -1.16 -10.32
CA ALA A 155 -16.49 -1.64 -10.71
C ALA A 155 -16.49 -3.16 -11.00
N PRO A 156 -15.68 -3.65 -11.96
CA PRO A 156 -15.49 -5.07 -12.17
C PRO A 156 -15.07 -5.76 -10.87
N ARG A 157 -15.50 -7.01 -10.66
CA ARG A 157 -15.11 -7.83 -9.51
C ARG A 157 -13.66 -8.31 -9.63
N THR A 158 -12.71 -7.38 -9.52
CA THR A 158 -11.28 -7.70 -9.43
C THR A 158 -10.94 -8.20 -8.03
N ALA A 159 -9.75 -8.78 -7.87
CA ALA A 159 -9.28 -9.25 -6.57
C ALA A 159 -9.19 -8.10 -5.56
N GLU A 160 -8.72 -6.92 -5.99
CA GLU A 160 -8.59 -5.71 -5.19
C GLU A 160 -9.97 -5.24 -4.68
N VAL A 161 -10.97 -5.18 -5.56
CA VAL A 161 -12.34 -4.79 -5.18
C VAL A 161 -12.90 -5.73 -4.12
N LEU A 162 -12.79 -7.05 -4.35
CA LEU A 162 -13.27 -8.06 -3.41
C LEU A 162 -12.54 -7.99 -2.06
N ALA A 163 -11.23 -7.71 -2.08
CA ALA A 163 -10.43 -7.57 -0.87
C ALA A 163 -10.85 -6.35 -0.05
N VAL A 164 -11.02 -5.18 -0.67
CA VAL A 164 -11.49 -3.96 0.02
C VAL A 164 -12.87 -4.19 0.64
N GLU A 165 -13.82 -4.77 -0.11
CA GLU A 165 -15.15 -5.10 0.41
C GLU A 165 -15.10 -6.08 1.60
N GLN A 166 -14.26 -7.10 1.52
CA GLN A 166 -14.11 -8.09 2.59
C GLN A 166 -13.45 -7.48 3.82
N VAL A 167 -12.43 -6.65 3.63
CA VAL A 167 -11.69 -5.99 4.71
C VAL A 167 -12.55 -4.93 5.41
N ARG A 168 -13.47 -4.25 4.70
CA ARG A 168 -14.50 -3.41 5.32
C ARG A 168 -15.32 -4.18 6.35
N ARG A 169 -15.90 -5.32 5.95
CA ARG A 169 -16.70 -6.19 6.84
C ARG A 169 -15.88 -6.75 8.00
N LEU A 170 -14.64 -7.15 7.75
CA LEU A 170 -13.74 -7.65 8.79
C LEU A 170 -13.38 -6.54 9.79
N SER A 171 -13.13 -5.31 9.33
CA SER A 171 -12.83 -4.17 10.20
C SER A 171 -14.00 -3.84 11.13
N GLU A 172 -15.22 -3.82 10.62
CA GLU A 172 -16.43 -3.64 11.42
C GLU A 172 -16.59 -4.74 12.48
N ARG A 173 -16.37 -6.00 12.09
CA ARG A 173 -16.38 -7.13 13.02
C ARG A 173 -15.30 -7.02 14.09
N TRP A 174 -14.08 -6.63 13.73
CA TRP A 174 -12.98 -6.44 14.67
C TRP A 174 -13.32 -5.40 15.74
N ILE A 175 -13.98 -4.31 15.33
CA ILE A 175 -14.43 -3.24 16.22
C ILE A 175 -15.53 -3.75 17.16
N ALA A 176 -16.52 -4.49 16.64
CA ALA A 176 -17.68 -4.93 17.40
C ALA A 176 -17.43 -6.16 18.31
N ASP A 177 -16.56 -7.08 17.90
CA ASP A 177 -16.32 -8.36 18.57
C ASP A 177 -14.88 -8.43 19.09
N ARG A 178 -14.70 -8.01 20.35
CA ARG A 178 -13.39 -8.01 21.02
C ARG A 178 -12.81 -9.42 21.20
N ALA A 179 -13.67 -10.42 21.43
CA ALA A 179 -13.24 -11.80 21.67
C ALA A 179 -12.76 -12.49 20.37
N GLY A 180 -13.35 -12.11 19.23
CA GLY A 180 -13.00 -12.64 17.91
C GLY A 180 -11.83 -11.95 17.20
N ARG A 181 -11.20 -10.92 17.79
CA ARG A 181 -10.18 -10.10 17.11
C ARG A 181 -9.03 -10.88 16.51
N ALA A 182 -8.48 -11.84 17.25
CA ALA A 182 -7.35 -12.65 16.77
C ALA A 182 -7.69 -13.43 15.49
N TRP A 183 -8.91 -13.98 15.41
CA TRP A 183 -9.38 -14.65 14.19
C TRP A 183 -9.58 -13.65 13.06
N THR A 184 -10.18 -12.49 13.35
CA THR A 184 -10.40 -11.44 12.36
C THR A 184 -9.08 -10.89 11.80
N ASP A 185 -8.07 -10.70 12.64
CA ASP A 185 -6.73 -10.28 12.23
C ASP A 185 -6.09 -11.32 11.29
N ALA A 186 -6.21 -12.62 11.59
CA ALA A 186 -5.74 -13.69 10.72
C ALA A 186 -6.45 -13.67 9.36
N GLU A 187 -7.76 -13.43 9.33
CA GLU A 187 -8.52 -13.31 8.09
C GLU A 187 -8.15 -12.06 7.28
N ILE A 188 -7.89 -10.93 7.94
CA ILE A 188 -7.39 -9.71 7.28
C ILE A 188 -6.06 -10.01 6.57
N VAL A 189 -5.12 -10.67 7.25
CA VAL A 189 -3.83 -11.06 6.65
C VAL A 189 -4.04 -12.02 5.48
N ARG A 190 -4.97 -12.97 5.59
CA ARG A 190 -5.31 -13.90 4.51
C ARG A 190 -5.83 -13.17 3.28
N VAL A 191 -6.72 -12.19 3.46
CA VAL A 191 -7.25 -11.37 2.35
C VAL A 191 -6.15 -10.53 1.73
N ALA A 192 -5.32 -9.88 2.55
CA ALA A 192 -4.21 -9.05 2.06
C ALA A 192 -3.28 -9.84 1.12
N ARG A 193 -2.91 -11.08 1.48
CA ARG A 193 -2.09 -11.96 0.63
C ARG A 193 -2.65 -12.19 -0.78
N MET A 194 -3.97 -12.17 -0.95
CA MET A 194 -4.60 -12.41 -2.26
C MET A 194 -4.42 -11.25 -3.24
N VAL A 195 -4.07 -10.07 -2.75
CA VAL A 195 -4.00 -8.83 -3.55
C VAL A 195 -2.64 -8.15 -3.45
N THR A 196 -1.60 -8.87 -3.02
CA THR A 196 -0.22 -8.37 -3.10
C THR A 196 0.44 -8.79 -4.41
N TRP A 197 1.50 -8.08 -4.83
CA TRP A 197 2.35 -8.56 -5.93
C TRP A 197 2.94 -9.92 -5.56
N PRO A 198 2.90 -10.90 -6.47
CA PRO A 198 3.54 -12.19 -6.23
C PRO A 198 5.03 -11.97 -5.98
N GLU A 199 5.57 -12.64 -4.97
CA GLU A 199 7.02 -12.75 -4.85
C GLU A 199 7.53 -13.45 -6.12
N ALA A 200 8.65 -12.98 -6.65
CA ALA A 200 9.32 -13.76 -7.69
C ALA A 200 9.61 -15.14 -7.07
N GLU A 201 9.17 -16.21 -7.71
CA GLU A 201 9.63 -17.55 -7.34
C GLU A 201 11.15 -17.47 -7.32
N VAL A 202 11.74 -17.66 -6.13
CA VAL A 202 13.17 -17.88 -6.00
C VAL A 202 13.41 -19.19 -6.72
N ASN A 203 13.67 -19.12 -8.02
CA ASN A 203 14.22 -20.26 -8.74
C ASN A 203 15.56 -20.52 -8.08
N ASP A 204 15.60 -21.53 -7.22
CA ASP A 204 16.82 -22.23 -6.82
C ASP A 204 17.48 -22.80 -8.08
N VAL A 205 18.14 -21.95 -8.85
CA VAL A 205 19.11 -22.37 -9.86
C VAL A 205 20.44 -22.56 -9.14
N CYS A 206 20.44 -23.51 -8.21
CA CYS A 206 21.62 -24.11 -7.58
C CYS A 206 21.30 -25.58 -7.31
N GLY A 207 21.15 -26.36 -8.38
CA GLY A 207 20.92 -27.79 -8.28
C GLY A 207 21.02 -28.47 -9.64
N GLY A 208 22.24 -28.85 -10.03
CA GLY A 208 22.52 -29.64 -11.23
C GLY A 208 23.97 -29.55 -11.67
#